data_AF-A0A538CMF0-F1
#
_entry.id   AF-A0A538CMF0-F1
#
_cell.length_a   1.000
_cell.length_b   1.000
_cell.length_c   1.000
_cell.angle_alpha   90.00
_cell.angle_beta   90.00
_cell.angle_gamma   90.00
#
_symmetry.space_group_name_H-M   'P 1'
#
loop_
_entity.id
_entity.type
_entity.pdbx_description
1 polymer ?
#
loop_
_entity_poly.entity_id
_entity_poly.type
_entity_poly.pdbx_seq_one_letter_code
_entity_poly.pdbx_strand_id
1 'polypeptide(L)'
;MPTKKQRRRQQKSRRHEYEYVYVDDEGNEVAVDPGDLRTDKDTRKTDTRARTGAGNNRSPGRTGQRAINPPSWQRAAKRAVIFGPVLVVGMMLLNRNVSPLQWITSALFLIVFFVPVSYYTDAMAYRMYRKRLERSNTPKTR
;
A
#
# COMPACT_ATOMS: atom_id res chain seq x y z
N MET A 1 20.14 26.97 -20.94
CA MET A 1 20.74 26.14 -19.87
C MET A 1 19.64 25.35 -19.15
N PRO A 2 19.72 24.00 -19.03
CA PRO A 2 18.73 23.21 -18.30
C PRO A 2 18.74 23.53 -16.80
N THR A 3 17.55 23.62 -16.20
CA THR A 3 17.39 23.96 -14.77
C THR A 3 17.94 22.88 -13.84
N LYS A 4 18.29 23.24 -12.59
CA LYS A 4 18.82 22.31 -11.56
C LYS A 4 17.91 21.08 -11.37
N LYS A 5 16.59 21.25 -11.52
CA LYS A 5 15.59 20.17 -11.42
C LYS A 5 15.60 19.23 -12.62
N GLN A 6 15.77 19.75 -13.83
CA GLN A 6 15.89 18.94 -15.06
C GLN A 6 17.17 18.10 -15.05
N ARG A 7 18.30 18.69 -14.65
CA ARG A 7 19.58 17.96 -14.51
C ARG A 7 19.47 16.79 -13.52
N ARG A 8 18.84 17.00 -12.36
CA ARG A 8 18.63 15.93 -11.36
C ARG A 8 17.73 14.81 -11.88
N ARG A 9 16.74 15.13 -12.73
CA ARG A 9 15.85 14.12 -13.34
C ARG A 9 16.60 13.28 -14.37
N GLN A 10 17.45 13.90 -15.20
CA GLN A 10 18.31 13.20 -16.16
C GLN A 10 19.37 12.32 -15.47
N GLN A 11 19.98 12.79 -14.38
CA GLN A 11 20.90 11.97 -13.58
C GLN A 11 20.21 10.82 -12.83
N LYS A 12 18.88 10.89 -12.63
CA LYS A 12 18.12 9.77 -12.06
C LYS A 12 17.72 8.75 -13.12
N SER A 13 17.40 9.17 -14.34
CA SER A 13 17.09 8.23 -15.42
C SER A 13 18.33 7.46 -15.85
N ARG A 14 19.48 8.13 -15.95
CA ARG A 14 20.77 7.49 -16.31
C ARG A 14 21.32 6.54 -15.24
N ARG A 15 20.78 6.55 -14.02
CA ARG A 15 21.20 5.65 -12.93
C ARG A 15 20.69 4.21 -13.08
N HIS A 16 19.81 3.96 -14.03
CA HIS A 16 19.16 2.66 -14.23
C HIS A 16 19.46 2.06 -15.60
N GLU A 17 20.54 2.49 -16.24
CA GLU A 17 21.09 1.83 -17.44
C GLU A 17 21.91 0.61 -16.96
N TYR A 18 21.22 -0.42 -16.48
CA TYR A 18 21.83 -1.73 -16.26
C TYR A 18 21.52 -2.61 -17.47
N GLU A 19 22.55 -3.20 -18.05
CA GLU A 19 22.43 -4.20 -19.10
C GLU A 19 22.20 -5.58 -18.44
N TYR A 20 21.11 -6.24 -18.80
CA TYR A 20 20.80 -7.57 -18.27
C TYR A 20 21.56 -8.61 -19.10
N VAL A 21 22.58 -9.22 -18.50
CA VAL A 21 23.35 -10.33 -19.09
C VAL A 21 22.85 -11.63 -18.50
N TYR A 22 22.47 -12.57 -19.36
CA TYR A 22 22.08 -13.92 -18.95
C TYR A 22 23.31 -14.83 -19.04
N VAL A 23 23.55 -15.55 -17.95
CA VAL A 23 24.70 -16.44 -17.79
C VAL A 23 24.19 -17.86 -17.62
N ASP A 24 24.79 -18.82 -18.31
CA ASP A 24 24.46 -20.25 -18.19
C ASP A 24 25.08 -20.89 -16.93
N ASP A 25 24.79 -22.18 -16.71
CA ASP A 25 25.26 -22.94 -15.54
C ASP A 25 26.80 -23.11 -15.50
N GLU A 26 27.49 -22.81 -16.61
CA GLU A 26 28.95 -22.87 -16.76
C GLU A 26 29.61 -21.48 -16.68
N GLY A 27 28.82 -20.41 -16.52
CA GLY A 27 29.32 -19.04 -16.36
C GLY A 27 29.49 -18.25 -17.66
N ASN A 28 29.01 -18.75 -18.80
CA ASN A 28 29.14 -18.10 -20.10
C ASN A 28 27.92 -17.23 -20.45
N GLU A 29 28.18 -16.10 -21.12
CA GLU A 29 27.13 -15.18 -21.58
C GLU A 29 26.39 -15.79 -22.78
N VAL A 30 25.07 -16.00 -22.64
CA VAL A 30 24.22 -16.55 -23.70
C VAL A 30 23.27 -15.48 -24.22
N ALA A 31 23.30 -15.25 -25.53
CA ALA A 31 22.35 -14.35 -26.20
C ALA A 31 20.97 -14.99 -26.25
N VAL A 32 20.05 -14.52 -25.41
CA VAL A 32 18.65 -14.98 -25.40
C VAL A 32 17.83 -14.20 -26.43
N ASP A 33 17.13 -14.91 -27.31
CA ASP A 33 16.20 -14.31 -28.27
C ASP A 33 15.05 -13.60 -27.52
N PRO A 34 14.73 -12.33 -27.81
CA PRO A 34 13.64 -11.60 -27.16
C PRO A 34 12.25 -12.26 -27.27
N GLY A 35 12.07 -13.27 -28.12
CA GLY A 35 10.87 -14.12 -28.18
C GLY A 35 10.70 -14.99 -26.93
N ASP A 36 11.78 -15.61 -26.45
CA ASP A 36 11.76 -16.57 -25.33
C ASP A 36 11.60 -15.88 -23.96
N LEU A 37 12.06 -14.62 -23.83
CA LEU A 37 11.84 -13.81 -22.62
C LEU A 37 10.36 -13.46 -22.38
N ARG A 38 9.54 -13.45 -23.43
CA ARG A 38 8.12 -13.08 -23.35
C ARG A 38 7.24 -14.26 -22.94
N THR A 39 7.55 -15.45 -23.45
CA THR A 39 6.79 -16.69 -23.17
C THR A 39 6.94 -17.11 -21.70
N ASP A 40 8.14 -17.06 -21.13
CA ASP A 40 8.39 -17.41 -19.72
C ASP A 40 7.67 -16.48 -18.73
N LYS A 41 7.58 -15.20 -19.08
CA LYS A 41 6.90 -14.19 -18.26
C LYS A 41 5.39 -14.41 -18.22
N ASP A 42 4.80 -14.88 -19.31
CA ASP A 42 3.36 -15.12 -19.39
C ASP A 42 2.98 -16.44 -18.69
N THR A 43 3.82 -17.47 -18.76
CA THR A 43 3.57 -18.75 -18.08
C THR A 43 3.68 -18.62 -16.55
N ARG A 44 4.72 -17.96 -16.01
CA ARG A 44 4.86 -17.71 -14.55
C ARG A 44 3.75 -16.82 -13.98
N LYS A 45 3.25 -15.88 -14.78
CA LYS A 45 2.18 -14.95 -14.39
C LYS A 45 0.79 -15.59 -14.42
N THR A 46 0.63 -16.73 -15.08
CA THR A 46 -0.65 -17.45 -15.15
C THR A 46 -0.80 -18.37 -13.93
N ASP A 47 0.26 -19.05 -13.53
CA ASP A 47 0.25 -20.01 -12.41
C ASP A 47 0.16 -19.33 -11.03
N THR A 48 0.80 -18.17 -10.87
CA THR A 48 0.69 -17.36 -9.64
C THR A 48 -0.68 -16.68 -9.48
N ARG A 49 -1.39 -16.41 -10.59
CA ARG A 49 -2.70 -15.71 -10.57
C ARG A 49 -3.86 -16.62 -10.16
N ALA A 50 -3.73 -17.93 -10.33
CA ALA A 50 -4.75 -18.90 -9.93
C ALA A 50 -4.83 -19.08 -8.40
N ARG A 51 -3.75 -18.79 -7.65
CA ARG A 51 -3.70 -19.00 -6.19
C ARG A 51 -3.79 -17.72 -5.34
N THR A 52 -3.79 -16.53 -5.93
CA THR A 52 -3.92 -15.23 -5.23
C THR A 52 -5.02 -14.32 -5.80
N GLY A 53 -6.01 -14.92 -6.46
CA GLY A 53 -7.16 -14.23 -7.06
C GLY A 53 -8.21 -13.76 -6.06
N ALA A 54 -7.89 -12.83 -5.15
CA ALA A 54 -8.90 -12.01 -4.47
C ALA A 54 -8.31 -10.71 -3.89
N GLY A 55 -7.78 -9.83 -4.76
CA GLY A 55 -7.59 -8.45 -4.33
C GLY A 55 -6.52 -7.69 -5.10
N ASN A 56 -7.00 -6.72 -5.88
CA ASN A 56 -6.28 -5.48 -6.14
C ASN A 56 -5.22 -5.52 -7.24
N ASN A 57 -5.68 -5.72 -8.48
CA ASN A 57 -4.95 -5.26 -9.66
C ASN A 57 -5.81 -4.22 -10.40
N ARG A 58 -5.60 -2.92 -10.14
CA ARG A 58 -6.06 -1.84 -11.01
C ARG A 58 -4.96 -0.79 -11.15
N SER A 59 -4.62 -0.51 -12.41
CA SER A 59 -3.53 0.32 -12.90
C SER A 59 -3.41 1.72 -12.26
N PRO A 60 -2.19 2.29 -12.17
CA PRO A 60 -1.88 3.51 -11.41
C PRO A 60 -2.23 4.82 -12.14
N GLY A 61 -3.19 4.80 -13.06
CA GLY A 61 -3.61 5.98 -13.80
C GLY A 61 -5.10 5.88 -14.10
N ARG A 62 -5.89 6.78 -13.51
CA ARG A 62 -7.28 7.05 -13.91
C ARG A 62 -8.31 5.95 -13.63
N THR A 63 -8.10 5.09 -12.64
CA THR A 63 -9.19 4.28 -12.06
C THR A 63 -9.83 5.04 -10.92
N GLY A 64 -11.14 5.29 -11.03
CA GLY A 64 -11.99 6.07 -10.13
C GLY A 64 -11.46 6.26 -8.71
N GLN A 65 -11.28 7.52 -8.33
CA GLN A 65 -11.23 7.92 -6.92
C GLN A 65 -12.41 7.23 -6.25
N ARG A 66 -12.15 6.12 -5.53
CA ARG A 66 -13.18 5.46 -4.73
C ARG A 66 -13.69 6.55 -3.81
N ALA A 67 -14.97 6.89 -3.95
CA ALA A 67 -15.64 7.84 -3.08
C ALA A 67 -15.28 7.48 -1.65
N ILE A 68 -14.43 8.30 -1.02
CA ILE A 68 -14.12 8.10 0.39
C ILE A 68 -15.44 8.36 1.09
N ASN A 69 -16.07 7.27 1.51
CA ASN A 69 -17.30 7.31 2.26
C ASN A 69 -17.11 8.19 3.51
N PRO A 70 -18.17 8.89 3.96
CA PRO A 70 -18.08 9.80 5.09
C PRO A 70 -17.56 9.10 6.34
N PRO A 71 -16.86 9.84 7.23
CA PRO A 71 -16.37 9.29 8.49
C PRO A 71 -17.56 8.81 9.32
N SER A 72 -17.50 7.57 9.82
CA SER A 72 -18.55 7.00 10.67
C SER A 72 -17.97 6.30 11.88
N TRP A 73 -18.61 6.49 13.03
CA TRP A 73 -18.27 5.84 14.30
C TRP A 73 -18.33 4.31 14.20
N GLN A 74 -19.26 3.79 13.40
CA GLN A 74 -19.37 2.37 13.11
C GLN A 74 -18.11 1.81 12.43
N ARG A 75 -17.43 2.58 11.58
CA ARG A 75 -16.19 2.13 10.92
C ARG A 75 -15.01 2.10 11.88
N ALA A 76 -14.88 3.12 12.72
CA ALA A 76 -13.86 3.15 13.75
C ALA A 76 -14.03 1.96 14.71
N ALA A 77 -15.27 1.65 15.12
CA ALA A 77 -15.58 0.48 15.94
C ALA A 77 -15.25 -0.85 15.23
N LYS A 78 -15.62 -1.01 13.95
CA LYS A 78 -15.25 -2.20 13.16
C LYS A 78 -13.73 -2.39 13.05
N ARG A 79 -12.99 -1.29 12.85
CA ARG A 79 -11.51 -1.34 12.83
C ARG A 79 -10.94 -1.70 14.19
N ALA A 80 -11.53 -1.19 15.28
CA ALA A 80 -11.15 -1.55 16.64
C ALA A 80 -11.33 -3.05 16.92
N VAL A 81 -12.40 -3.68 16.41
CA VAL A 81 -12.59 -5.14 16.54
C VAL A 81 -11.52 -5.92 15.79
N ILE A 82 -11.06 -5.43 14.64
CA ILE A 82 -9.97 -6.08 13.87
C ILE A 82 -8.62 -5.89 14.59
N PHE A 83 -8.37 -4.70 15.13
CA PHE A 83 -7.12 -4.39 15.85
C PHE A 83 -7.07 -4.98 17.26
N GLY A 84 -8.23 -5.25 17.87
CA GLY A 84 -8.32 -5.72 19.25
C GLY A 84 -7.52 -7.00 19.52
N PRO A 85 -7.70 -8.08 18.75
CA PRO A 85 -6.91 -9.30 18.90
C PRO A 85 -5.40 -9.06 18.76
N VAL A 86 -4.99 -8.17 17.86
CA VAL A 86 -3.57 -7.81 17.66
C VAL A 86 -3.01 -7.10 18.89
N LEU A 87 -3.76 -6.16 19.47
CA LEU A 87 -3.36 -5.47 20.69
C LEU A 87 -3.30 -6.41 21.90
N VAL A 88 -4.25 -7.33 22.01
CA VAL A 88 -4.25 -8.37 23.05
C VAL A 88 -2.99 -9.23 22.91
N VAL A 89 -2.71 -9.80 21.73
CA VAL A 89 -1.48 -10.59 21.51
C VAL A 89 -0.22 -9.77 21.79
N GLY A 90 -0.19 -8.50 21.38
CA GLY A 90 0.90 -7.58 21.72
C GLY A 90 1.10 -7.41 23.22
N MET A 91 0.02 -7.19 23.98
CA MET A 91 0.07 -7.07 25.44
C MET A 91 0.43 -8.39 26.13
N MET A 92 0.08 -9.55 25.54
CA MET A 92 0.49 -10.88 26.02
C MET A 92 2.01 -11.03 25.98
N LEU A 93 2.58 -10.67 24.83
CA LEU A 93 3.99 -10.86 24.53
C LEU A 93 4.85 -9.91 25.35
N LEU A 94 4.36 -8.68 25.56
CA LEU A 94 5.06 -7.63 26.30
C LEU A 94 4.90 -7.80 27.82
N ASN A 95 3.72 -8.19 28.29
CA ASN A 95 3.42 -8.37 29.71
C ASN A 95 3.18 -9.85 30.03
N ARG A 96 4.23 -10.68 29.92
CA ARG A 96 4.11 -12.14 30.19
C ARG A 96 3.87 -12.50 31.66
N ASN A 97 4.21 -11.60 32.59
CA ASN A 97 4.17 -11.85 34.03
C ASN A 97 2.91 -11.30 34.72
N VAL A 98 1.95 -10.76 33.97
CA VAL A 98 0.69 -10.25 34.54
C VAL A 98 -0.46 -11.22 34.31
N SER A 99 -1.48 -11.10 35.15
CA SER A 99 -2.70 -11.90 35.08
C SER A 99 -3.31 -11.85 33.68
N PRO A 100 -3.90 -12.97 33.20
CA PRO A 100 -4.63 -13.01 31.97
C PRO A 100 -5.84 -12.06 31.89
N LEU A 101 -6.24 -11.41 32.98
CA LEU A 101 -7.27 -10.39 32.91
C LEU A 101 -6.71 -8.99 32.61
N GLN A 102 -5.44 -8.75 32.98
CA GLN A 102 -4.82 -7.42 32.99
C GLN A 102 -4.39 -6.94 31.60
N TRP A 103 -3.79 -7.81 30.79
CA TRP A 103 -3.53 -7.54 29.37
C TRP A 103 -4.82 -7.30 28.57
N ILE A 104 -5.92 -8.01 28.86
CA ILE A 104 -7.22 -7.80 28.20
C ILE A 104 -7.81 -6.44 28.56
N THR A 105 -7.86 -6.09 29.85
CA THR A 105 -8.39 -4.79 30.29
C THR A 105 -7.53 -3.63 29.80
N SER A 106 -6.20 -3.79 29.76
CA SER A 106 -5.27 -2.81 29.20
C SER A 106 -5.47 -2.62 27.69
N ALA A 107 -5.65 -3.71 26.94
CA ALA A 107 -5.97 -3.66 25.51
C ALA A 107 -7.33 -2.97 25.26
N LEU A 108 -8.35 -3.29 26.06
CA LEU A 108 -9.65 -2.61 25.99
C LEU A 108 -9.53 -1.11 26.27
N PHE A 109 -8.76 -0.72 27.29
CA PHE A 109 -8.51 0.68 27.61
C PHE A 109 -7.86 1.43 26.44
N LEU A 110 -6.86 0.83 25.80
CA LEU A 110 -6.24 1.39 24.59
C LEU A 110 -7.23 1.51 23.43
N ILE A 111 -8.10 0.52 23.23
CA ILE A 111 -9.13 0.54 22.19
C ILE A 111 -10.11 1.70 22.40
N VAL A 112 -10.51 1.97 23.65
CA VAL A 112 -11.41 3.09 23.98
C VAL A 112 -10.81 4.42 23.52
N PHE A 113 -9.51 4.64 23.71
CA PHE A 113 -8.81 5.84 23.22
C PHE A 113 -8.55 5.79 21.71
N PHE A 114 -8.37 4.60 21.13
CA PHE A 114 -8.13 4.43 19.71
C PHE A 114 -9.33 4.82 18.85
N VAL A 115 -10.56 4.51 19.28
CA VAL A 115 -11.79 4.82 18.53
C VAL A 115 -11.95 6.31 18.18
N PRO A 116 -11.88 7.26 19.14
CA PRO A 116 -12.01 8.69 18.83
C PRO A 116 -10.85 9.20 17.96
N VAL A 117 -9.62 8.70 18.17
CA VAL A 117 -8.46 9.06 17.34
C VAL A 117 -8.64 8.54 15.90
N SER A 118 -9.08 7.29 15.73
CA SER A 118 -9.38 6.71 14.43
C SER A 118 -10.47 7.52 13.70
N TYR A 119 -11.52 7.95 14.40
CA TYR A 119 -12.54 8.82 13.81
C TYR A 119 -11.97 10.15 13.32
N TYR A 120 -11.13 10.79 14.14
CA TYR A 120 -10.52 12.07 13.78
C TYR A 120 -9.62 11.97 12.54
N THR A 121 -8.79 10.92 12.47
CA THR A 121 -7.93 10.67 11.30
C THR A 121 -8.74 10.42 10.02
N ASP A 122 -9.82 9.63 10.11
CA ASP A 122 -10.74 9.41 8.99
C ASP A 122 -11.44 10.71 8.56
N ALA A 123 -11.85 11.54 9.51
CA ALA A 123 -12.47 12.84 9.23
C ALA A 123 -11.50 13.79 8.51
N MET A 124 -10.23 13.80 8.91
CA MET A 124 -9.18 14.58 8.23
C MET A 124 -8.91 14.06 6.82
N ALA A 125 -8.81 12.75 6.64
CA ALA A 125 -8.65 12.14 5.32
C ALA A 125 -9.83 12.49 4.39
N TYR A 126 -11.06 12.45 4.90
CA TYR A 126 -12.26 12.86 4.16
C TYR A 126 -12.22 14.33 3.76
N ARG A 127 -11.81 15.23 4.66
CA ARG A 127 -11.63 16.67 4.35
C ARG A 127 -10.59 16.89 3.25
N MET A 128 -9.46 16.20 3.31
CA MET A 128 -8.42 16.30 2.27
C MET A 128 -8.90 15.76 0.93
N TYR A 129 -9.69 14.67 0.94
CA TYR A 129 -10.29 14.10 -0.25
C TYR A 129 -11.28 15.05 -0.93
N ARG A 130 -12.19 15.66 -0.16
CA ARG A 130 -13.13 16.68 -0.64
C ARG A 130 -12.41 17.84 -1.35
N LYS A 131 -11.37 18.41 -0.72
CA LYS A 131 -10.56 19.48 -1.31
C LYS A 131 -9.90 19.09 -2.64
N ARG A 132 -9.54 17.81 -2.81
CA ARG A 132 -8.96 17.31 -4.07
C ARG A 132 -10.01 17.18 -5.17
N LEU A 133 -11.22 16.75 -4.82
CA LEU A 133 -12.36 16.71 -5.74
C LEU A 133 -12.78 18.09 -6.22
N GLU A 134 -12.86 19.06 -5.31
CA GLU A 134 -13.20 20.44 -5.65
C GLU A 134 -12.21 21.02 -6.68
N ARG A 135 -10.91 20.81 -6.46
CA ARG A 135 -9.85 21.24 -7.40
C ARG A 135 -9.90 20.53 -8.75
N SER A 136 -10.32 19.26 -8.80
CA SER A 136 -10.46 18.54 -10.07
C SER A 136 -11.74 18.93 -10.82
N ASN A 137 -12.79 19.32 -10.10
CA ASN A 137 -14.08 19.68 -10.67
C ASN A 137 -14.18 21.16 -11.07
N THR A 138 -13.25 22.01 -10.63
CA THR A 138 -13.23 23.41 -11.09
C THR A 138 -12.74 23.42 -12.55
N PRO A 139 -13.59 23.76 -13.53
CA PRO A 139 -13.17 23.81 -14.92
C PRO A 139 -12.07 24.87 -15.06
N LYS A 140 -10.98 24.54 -15.76
CA LYS A 140 -10.00 25.55 -16.15
C LYS A 140 -10.68 26.52 -17.12
N THR A 141 -11.11 27.67 -16.62
CA THR A 141 -11.41 28.83 -17.45
C THR A 141 -10.13 29.16 -18.23
N ARG A 142 -10.20 29.00 -19.54
CA ARG A 142 -9.15 29.34 -20.49
C ARG A 142 -9.58 30.58 -21.24
#